data_AF-A0A1F9MFW3-F1
#
_entry.id   AF-A0A1F9MFW3-F1
#
_cell.length_a   1.000
_cell.length_b   1.000
_cell.length_c   1.000
_cell.angle_alpha   90.00
_cell.angle_beta   90.00
_cell.angle_gamma   90.00
#
_symmetry.space_group_name_H-M   'P 1'
#
loop_
_entity.id
_entity.type
_entity.pdbx_description
1 polymer ?
#
loop_
_entity_poly.entity_id
_entity_poly.type
_entity_poly.pdbx_seq_one_letter_code
_entity_poly.pdbx_strand_id
1 'polypeptide(L)'
;MRCKRLNQSGFTLVEIAIVLVIIGLLLGGVLKGQEMITNAKIKSVVNDMNGISAAHNSYLDRYKTLPGDETAAAYTARGWGATIPAGNANGSLGILVGATFTNPAVGEGAGYWQSLRAAQMIGGALTSAALPTNAASGLVGINGAVTYGNNAPTVCVSGIPPKIALGVDITVDGPLPATGIGNNVGVLRGAANAAAPLAPAAAAPGAAAYNETAATFWTLCRPI
;
A
#
# COMPACT_ATOMS: atom_id res chain seq x y z
N MET A 1 29.83 -32.80 58.73
CA MET A 1 28.82 -32.52 57.67
C MET A 1 29.02 -33.50 56.53
N ARG A 2 28.02 -34.34 56.22
CA ARG A 2 28.12 -35.37 55.18
C ARG A 2 27.44 -34.85 53.91
N CYS A 3 28.23 -34.46 52.91
CA CYS A 3 27.71 -33.97 51.63
C CYS A 3 27.14 -35.15 50.83
N LYS A 4 25.83 -35.14 50.60
CA LYS A 4 25.12 -36.15 49.81
C LYS A 4 25.34 -35.79 48.33
N ARG A 5 26.18 -36.54 47.62
CA ARG A 5 26.31 -36.39 46.15
C ARG A 5 24.95 -36.73 45.53
N LEU A 6 24.33 -35.75 44.89
CA LEU A 6 23.21 -36.00 43.98
C LEU A 6 23.81 -36.59 42.71
N ASN A 7 23.41 -37.81 42.34
CA ASN A 7 23.79 -38.39 41.05
C ASN A 7 23.19 -37.52 39.95
N GLN A 8 24.05 -36.77 39.26
CA GLN A 8 23.68 -35.98 38.11
C GLN A 8 23.49 -36.97 36.95
N SER A 9 22.24 -37.26 36.59
CA SER A 9 21.90 -38.03 35.40
C SER A 9 22.40 -37.24 34.19
N GLY A 10 23.46 -37.72 33.52
CA GLY A 10 23.92 -37.13 32.27
C GLY A 10 22.85 -37.31 31.19
N PHE A 11 22.64 -36.28 30.37
CA PHE A 11 21.78 -36.38 29.20
C PHE A 11 22.35 -37.41 28.23
N THR A 12 21.51 -38.27 27.69
CA THR A 12 21.92 -39.27 26.70
C THR A 12 22.21 -38.59 25.36
N LEU A 13 23.13 -39.16 24.58
CA LEU A 13 23.48 -38.66 23.24
C LEU A 13 22.23 -38.67 22.31
N VAL A 14 21.33 -39.64 22.51
CA VAL A 14 20.08 -39.76 21.76
C VAL A 14 19.10 -38.63 22.09
N GLU A 15 18.99 -38.22 23.35
CA GLU A 15 18.12 -37.10 23.75
C GLU A 15 18.56 -35.79 23.10
N ILE A 16 19.87 -35.49 23.08
CA ILE A 16 20.37 -34.29 22.41
C ILE A 16 20.22 -34.39 20.89
N ALA A 17 20.39 -35.58 20.30
CA ALA A 17 20.23 -35.76 18.86
C ALA A 17 18.81 -35.43 18.37
N ILE A 18 17.78 -35.90 19.08
CA ILE A 18 16.38 -35.61 18.71
C ILE A 18 16.05 -34.13 18.89
N VAL A 19 16.55 -33.50 19.97
CA VAL A 19 16.35 -32.07 20.23
C VAL A 19 16.95 -31.22 19.10
N LEU A 20 18.17 -31.53 18.64
CA LEU A 20 18.81 -30.80 17.54
C LEU A 20 18.07 -30.98 16.21
N VAL A 21 17.50 -32.15 15.94
CA VAL A 21 16.68 -32.38 14.74
C VAL A 21 15.42 -31.53 14.79
N ILE A 22 14.70 -31.53 15.92
CA ILE A 22 13.47 -30.73 16.07
C ILE A 22 13.78 -29.25 15.92
N ILE A 23 14.83 -28.74 16.57
CA ILE A 23 15.25 -27.33 16.42
C ILE A 23 15.63 -27.03 14.97
N GLY A 24 16.36 -27.92 14.29
CA GLY A 24 16.70 -27.76 12.88
C GLY A 24 15.48 -27.66 11.96
N LEU A 25 14.48 -28.52 12.18
CA LEU A 25 13.24 -28.50 11.42
C LEU A 25 12.40 -27.24 11.70
N LEU A 26 12.33 -26.81 12.96
CA LEU A 26 11.62 -25.60 13.36
C LEU A 26 12.28 -24.34 12.78
N LEU A 27 13.61 -24.23 12.87
CA LEU A 27 14.36 -23.10 12.30
C LEU A 27 14.22 -23.05 10.77
N GLY A 28 14.32 -24.19 10.09
CA GLY A 28 14.08 -24.27 8.64
C GLY A 28 12.66 -23.86 8.23
N GLY A 29 11.66 -24.27 9.02
CA GLY A 29 10.27 -23.88 8.81
C GLY A 29 10.01 -22.38 9.00
N VAL A 30 10.57 -21.77 10.06
CA VAL A 30 10.38 -20.34 10.35
C VAL A 30 11.00 -19.46 9.28
N LEU A 31 12.21 -19.78 8.80
CA LEU A 31 12.87 -19.02 7.74
C LEU A 31 12.03 -19.00 6.45
N LYS A 32 11.46 -20.14 6.06
CA LYS A 32 10.57 -20.21 4.90
C LYS A 32 9.25 -19.48 5.15
N GLY A 33 8.72 -19.55 6.37
CA GLY A 33 7.51 -18.84 6.78
C GLY A 33 7.64 -17.32 6.66
N GLN A 34 8.77 -16.74 7.05
CA GLN A 34 9.03 -15.30 6.93
C GLN A 34 9.04 -14.82 5.47
N GLU A 35 9.66 -15.60 4.57
CA GLU A 35 9.63 -15.30 3.13
C GLU A 35 8.22 -15.45 2.54
N MET A 36 7.45 -16.45 2.98
CA MET A 36 6.06 -16.60 2.55
C MET A 36 5.21 -15.38 2.96
N ILE A 37 5.35 -14.90 4.19
CA ILE A 37 4.63 -13.71 4.69
C ILE A 37 4.99 -12.48 3.87
N THR A 38 6.28 -12.28 3.55
CA THR A 38 6.73 -11.14 2.74
C THR A 38 6.13 -11.19 1.34
N ASN A 39 6.11 -12.36 0.71
CA ASN A 39 5.47 -12.56 -0.60
C ASN A 39 3.96 -12.34 -0.55
N ALA A 40 3.28 -12.74 0.53
CA ALA A 40 1.87 -12.46 0.72
C ALA A 40 1.59 -10.95 0.82
N LYS A 41 2.44 -10.21 1.55
CA LYS A 41 2.34 -8.74 1.63
C LYS A 41 2.53 -8.07 0.26
N ILE A 42 3.52 -8.52 -0.52
CA ILE A 42 3.75 -8.02 -1.89
C ILE A 42 2.49 -8.17 -2.74
N LYS A 43 1.92 -9.38 -2.78
CA LYS A 43 0.70 -9.65 -3.54
C LYS A 43 -0.50 -8.85 -3.02
N SER A 44 -0.62 -8.70 -1.71
CA SER A 44 -1.69 -7.90 -1.11
C SER A 44 -1.61 -6.44 -1.53
N VAL A 45 -0.43 -5.82 -1.52
CA VAL A 45 -0.25 -4.43 -1.94
C VAL A 45 -0.63 -4.24 -3.41
N VAL A 46 -0.22 -5.16 -4.29
CA VAL A 46 -0.62 -5.14 -5.70
C VAL A 46 -2.14 -5.29 -5.85
N ASN A 47 -2.76 -6.20 -5.09
CA ASN A 47 -4.20 -6.39 -5.09
C ASN A 47 -4.95 -5.17 -4.57
N ASP A 48 -4.45 -4.48 -3.55
CA ASP A 48 -5.04 -3.25 -3.02
C ASP A 48 -5.06 -2.17 -4.12
N MET A 49 -3.94 -1.97 -4.83
CA MET A 49 -3.87 -1.03 -5.95
C MET A 49 -4.83 -1.41 -7.09
N ASN A 50 -4.88 -2.70 -7.45
CA ASN A 50 -5.78 -3.21 -8.50
C ASN A 50 -7.25 -3.08 -8.12
N GLY A 51 -7.61 -3.35 -6.86
CA GLY A 51 -8.96 -3.21 -6.35
C GLY A 51 -9.43 -1.76 -6.40
N ILE A 52 -8.57 -0.80 -6.05
CA ILE A 52 -8.90 0.62 -6.11
C ILE A 52 -9.03 1.11 -7.56
N SER A 53 -8.13 0.69 -8.47
CA SER A 53 -8.28 0.99 -9.90
C SER A 53 -9.57 0.42 -10.48
N ALA A 54 -9.92 -0.81 -10.13
CA ALA A 54 -11.16 -1.45 -10.58
C ALA A 54 -12.39 -0.72 -10.03
N ALA A 55 -12.39 -0.32 -8.75
CA ALA A 55 -13.45 0.47 -8.14
C ALA A 55 -13.60 1.83 -8.81
N HIS A 56 -12.49 2.52 -9.10
CA HIS A 56 -12.48 3.79 -9.84
C HIS A 56 -13.15 3.65 -11.21
N ASN A 57 -12.71 2.68 -12.00
CA ASN A 57 -13.24 2.46 -13.35
C ASN A 57 -14.70 2.00 -13.33
N SER A 58 -15.09 1.19 -12.35
CA SER A 58 -16.50 0.79 -12.16
C SER A 58 -17.39 1.97 -11.78
N TYR A 59 -16.87 2.92 -10.99
CA TYR A 59 -17.58 4.15 -10.65
C TYR A 59 -17.80 5.02 -11.88
N LEU A 60 -16.72 5.21 -12.66
CA LEU A 60 -16.76 5.99 -13.89
C LEU A 60 -17.73 5.36 -14.90
N ASP A 61 -17.75 4.03 -15.05
CA ASP A 61 -18.69 3.37 -15.95
C ASP A 61 -20.15 3.53 -15.50
N ARG A 62 -20.42 3.37 -14.20
CA ARG A 62 -21.77 3.44 -13.64
C ARG A 62 -22.36 4.84 -13.62
N TYR A 63 -21.56 5.85 -13.26
CA TYR A 63 -22.04 7.21 -13.01
C TYR A 63 -21.56 8.24 -14.04
N LYS A 64 -20.68 7.84 -14.98
CA LYS A 64 -20.12 8.70 -16.04
C LYS A 64 -19.44 9.97 -15.51
N THR A 65 -18.93 9.90 -14.28
CA THR A 65 -18.23 10.98 -13.57
C THR A 65 -17.18 10.39 -12.65
N LEU A 66 -16.18 11.19 -12.29
CA LEU A 66 -15.15 10.75 -11.34
C LEU A 66 -15.72 10.70 -9.92
N PRO A 67 -15.35 9.68 -9.13
CA PRO A 67 -15.72 9.61 -7.71
C PRO A 67 -15.14 10.81 -6.95
N GLY A 68 -15.95 11.47 -6.12
CA GLY A 68 -15.53 12.65 -5.36
C GLY A 68 -15.67 13.98 -6.09
N ASP A 69 -15.75 13.99 -7.43
CA ASP A 69 -15.91 15.22 -8.23
C ASP A 69 -17.39 15.64 -8.37
N GLU A 70 -18.35 14.92 -7.82
CA GLU A 70 -19.76 15.22 -8.10
C GLU A 70 -20.35 16.35 -7.26
N THR A 71 -21.34 17.03 -7.84
CA THR A 71 -22.08 18.10 -7.15
C THR A 71 -22.94 17.56 -6.00
N ALA A 72 -23.23 18.43 -5.02
CA ALA A 72 -24.12 18.11 -3.92
C ALA A 72 -25.52 17.67 -4.38
N ALA A 73 -26.01 18.23 -5.51
CA ALA A 73 -27.30 17.86 -6.10
C ALA A 73 -27.29 16.40 -6.59
N ALA A 74 -26.19 15.97 -7.25
CA ALA A 74 -26.04 14.59 -7.73
C ALA A 74 -25.99 13.59 -6.55
N TYR A 75 -25.23 13.91 -5.49
CA TYR A 75 -25.23 13.08 -4.29
C TYR A 75 -26.59 13.04 -3.59
N THR A 76 -27.29 14.18 -3.51
CA THR A 76 -28.64 14.23 -2.92
C THR A 76 -29.63 13.37 -3.71
N ALA A 77 -29.59 13.41 -5.04
CA ALA A 77 -30.43 12.58 -5.90
C ALA A 77 -30.20 11.07 -5.70
N ARG A 78 -29.01 10.67 -5.21
CA ARG A 78 -28.65 9.29 -4.87
C ARG A 78 -28.89 8.92 -3.40
N GLY A 79 -29.35 9.87 -2.59
CA GLY A 79 -29.55 9.68 -1.15
C GLY A 79 -28.26 9.82 -0.31
N TRP A 80 -27.20 10.42 -0.84
CA TRP A 80 -25.89 10.58 -0.19
C TRP A 80 -25.56 12.03 0.22
N GLY A 81 -26.45 12.98 -0.07
CA GLY A 81 -26.18 14.42 -0.04
C GLY A 81 -25.72 15.02 1.30
N ALA A 82 -26.03 14.38 2.44
CA ALA A 82 -25.59 14.83 3.76
C ALA A 82 -24.29 14.17 4.25
N THR A 83 -23.79 13.17 3.52
CA THR A 83 -22.72 12.28 3.97
C THR A 83 -21.39 12.53 3.25
N ILE A 84 -21.45 13.00 2.00
CA ILE A 84 -20.29 13.10 1.11
C ILE A 84 -20.00 14.56 0.77
N PRO A 85 -18.77 15.08 0.99
CA PRO A 85 -18.35 16.36 0.49
C PRO A 85 -18.50 16.43 -1.03
N ALA A 86 -19.22 17.44 -1.49
CA ALA A 86 -19.40 17.71 -2.92
C ALA A 86 -18.11 18.20 -3.57
N GLY A 87 -17.86 17.72 -4.79
CA GLY A 87 -16.94 18.31 -5.74
C GLY A 87 -17.61 19.37 -6.61
N ASN A 88 -16.94 19.75 -7.70
CA ASN A 88 -17.37 20.82 -8.60
C ASN A 88 -17.75 20.33 -10.02
N ALA A 89 -17.66 19.03 -10.28
CA ALA A 89 -17.96 18.35 -11.53
C ALA A 89 -17.16 18.87 -12.72
N ASN A 90 -15.87 19.16 -12.49
CA ASN A 90 -14.98 19.71 -13.52
C ASN A 90 -14.21 18.63 -14.31
N GLY A 91 -14.39 17.35 -13.98
CA GLY A 91 -13.72 16.21 -14.63
C GLY A 91 -12.30 15.95 -14.13
N SER A 92 -11.91 16.48 -12.97
CA SER A 92 -10.58 16.34 -12.39
C SER A 92 -10.66 16.24 -10.87
N LEU A 93 -9.80 15.41 -10.25
CA LEU A 93 -9.68 15.37 -8.79
C LEU A 93 -8.70 16.46 -8.32
N GLY A 94 -9.23 17.52 -7.73
CA GLY A 94 -8.57 18.65 -7.10
C GLY A 94 -7.82 18.29 -5.81
N ILE A 95 -6.95 17.28 -5.88
CA ILE A 95 -6.11 16.81 -4.77
C ILE A 95 -4.69 17.30 -5.04
N LEU A 96 -4.17 18.18 -4.18
CA LEU A 96 -2.76 18.58 -4.24
C LEU A 96 -1.87 17.34 -4.10
N VAL A 97 -0.81 17.23 -4.90
CA VAL A 97 0.09 16.05 -4.90
C VAL A 97 0.64 15.77 -3.49
N GLY A 98 1.01 16.82 -2.75
CA GLY A 98 1.45 16.74 -1.36
C GLY A 98 0.39 16.28 -0.35
N ALA A 99 -0.89 16.30 -0.73
CA ALA A 99 -2.04 15.93 0.10
C ALA A 99 -2.56 14.50 -0.17
N THR A 100 -1.87 13.72 -1.02
CA THR A 100 -2.28 12.36 -1.41
C THR A 100 -2.56 11.42 -0.22
N PHE A 101 -1.89 11.63 0.92
CA PHE A 101 -2.05 10.83 2.15
C PHE A 101 -2.59 11.61 3.35
N THR A 102 -3.02 12.87 3.17
CA THR A 102 -3.53 13.69 4.29
C THR A 102 -5.05 13.65 4.39
N ASN A 103 -5.74 13.24 3.31
CA ASN A 103 -7.18 13.21 3.12
C ASN A 103 -7.96 14.26 3.93
N PRO A 104 -7.96 15.53 3.47
CA PRO A 104 -8.65 16.59 4.19
C PRO A 104 -10.13 16.27 4.34
N ALA A 105 -10.75 16.60 5.48
CA ALA A 105 -12.16 16.30 5.78
C ALA A 105 -13.16 16.95 4.80
N VAL A 106 -12.69 17.84 3.92
CA VAL A 106 -13.47 18.59 2.95
C VAL A 106 -12.75 18.55 1.60
N GLY A 107 -13.52 18.50 0.52
CA GLY A 107 -13.02 18.49 -0.85
C GLY A 107 -13.05 17.10 -1.49
N GLU A 108 -12.60 17.05 -2.74
CA GLU A 108 -12.80 15.90 -3.63
C GLU A 108 -12.00 14.66 -3.19
N GLY A 109 -10.90 14.84 -2.44
CA GLY A 109 -10.15 13.72 -1.85
C GLY A 109 -10.94 12.92 -0.81
N ALA A 110 -11.65 13.59 0.11
CA ALA A 110 -12.53 12.91 1.06
C ALA A 110 -13.79 12.39 0.37
N GLY A 111 -14.36 13.19 -0.54
CA GLY A 111 -15.48 12.80 -1.38
C GLY A 111 -15.20 11.53 -2.17
N TYR A 112 -13.96 11.34 -2.67
CA TYR A 112 -13.55 10.17 -3.44
C TYR A 112 -13.79 8.86 -2.69
N TRP A 113 -13.20 8.72 -1.50
CA TRP A 113 -13.28 7.48 -0.72
C TRP A 113 -14.71 7.21 -0.22
N GLN A 114 -15.43 8.26 0.16
CA GLN A 114 -16.81 8.14 0.61
C GLN A 114 -17.75 7.79 -0.54
N SER A 115 -17.53 8.31 -1.76
CA SER A 115 -18.29 7.97 -2.96
C SER A 115 -18.12 6.50 -3.33
N LEU A 116 -16.89 5.97 -3.29
CA LEU A 116 -16.65 4.56 -3.56
C LEU A 116 -17.32 3.65 -2.52
N ARG A 117 -17.36 4.06 -1.24
CA ARG A 117 -18.07 3.33 -0.18
C ARG A 117 -19.59 3.40 -0.34
N ALA A 118 -20.12 4.57 -0.67
CA ALA A 118 -21.55 4.76 -0.89
C ALA A 118 -22.05 3.97 -2.10
N ALA A 119 -21.21 3.86 -3.14
CA ALA A 119 -21.44 2.99 -4.30
C ALA A 119 -21.25 1.49 -4.02
N GLN A 120 -20.87 1.09 -2.79
CA GLN A 120 -20.58 -0.29 -2.39
C GLN A 120 -19.45 -0.95 -3.19
N MET A 121 -18.51 -0.15 -3.71
CA MET A 121 -17.36 -0.65 -4.47
C MET A 121 -16.16 -0.97 -3.57
N ILE A 122 -16.09 -0.32 -2.41
CA ILE A 122 -15.10 -0.61 -1.37
C ILE A 122 -15.79 -0.62 0.00
N GLY A 123 -15.23 -1.36 0.95
CA GLY A 123 -15.73 -1.40 2.33
C GLY A 123 -15.41 -0.14 3.14
N GLY A 124 -16.17 0.06 4.22
CA GLY A 124 -15.91 1.09 5.22
C GLY A 124 -17.12 1.98 5.52
N ALA A 125 -17.01 2.82 6.54
CA ALA A 125 -18.07 3.75 6.93
C ALA A 125 -18.22 4.89 5.90
N LEU A 126 -19.47 5.20 5.55
CA LEU A 126 -19.81 6.18 4.53
C LEU A 126 -19.36 7.61 4.85
N THR A 127 -19.29 7.95 6.14
CA THR A 127 -18.87 9.28 6.64
C THR A 127 -17.38 9.37 6.92
N SER A 128 -16.63 8.27 6.81
CA SER A 128 -15.22 8.25 7.20
C SER A 128 -14.35 8.93 6.14
N ALA A 129 -13.55 9.90 6.55
CA ALA A 129 -12.45 10.43 5.75
C ALA A 129 -11.13 9.65 5.99
N ALA A 130 -11.17 8.47 6.61
CA ALA A 130 -9.96 7.67 6.74
C ALA A 130 -9.55 7.08 5.38
N LEU A 131 -8.26 7.21 5.04
CA LEU A 131 -7.69 6.50 3.90
C LEU A 131 -7.62 4.98 4.21
N PRO A 132 -7.78 4.12 3.20
CA PRO A 132 -7.48 2.70 3.35
C PRO A 132 -6.01 2.48 3.75
N THR A 133 -5.77 1.47 4.58
CA THR A 133 -4.42 1.02 4.93
C THR A 133 -4.01 -0.15 4.04
N ASN A 134 -2.72 -0.25 3.69
CA ASN A 134 -2.17 -1.38 2.96
C ASN A 134 -1.63 -2.47 3.91
N ALA A 135 -1.30 -3.64 3.35
CA ALA A 135 -0.74 -4.78 4.10
C ALA A 135 0.68 -4.54 4.70
N ALA A 136 1.33 -3.43 4.34
CA ALA A 136 2.60 -2.99 4.91
C ALA A 136 2.42 -1.94 6.02
N SER A 137 1.20 -1.75 6.53
CA SER A 137 0.84 -0.77 7.56
C SER A 137 0.98 0.70 7.13
N GLY A 138 1.09 0.96 5.84
CA GLY A 138 1.03 2.30 5.28
C GLY A 138 -0.36 2.66 4.75
N LEU A 139 -0.46 3.80 4.08
CA LEU A 139 -1.72 4.33 3.56
C LEU A 139 -1.82 4.14 2.05
N VAL A 140 -3.04 3.97 1.56
CA VAL A 140 -3.36 4.03 0.13
C VAL A 140 -4.08 5.34 -0.18
N GLY A 141 -3.53 6.09 -1.13
CA GLY A 141 -4.01 7.39 -1.57
C GLY A 141 -4.34 7.40 -3.05
N ILE A 142 -5.09 8.42 -3.46
CA ILE A 142 -5.38 8.73 -4.86
C ILE A 142 -4.93 10.16 -5.14
N ASN A 143 -4.50 10.41 -6.36
CA ASN A 143 -4.25 11.76 -6.85
C ASN A 143 -4.77 11.93 -8.28
N GLY A 144 -5.35 13.10 -8.60
CA GLY A 144 -5.76 13.45 -9.96
C GLY A 144 -4.83 14.44 -10.67
N ALA A 145 -3.86 15.01 -9.96
CA ALA A 145 -2.82 15.85 -10.53
C ALA A 145 -1.62 15.00 -10.99
N VAL A 146 -0.70 15.66 -11.69
CA VAL A 146 0.53 15.02 -12.15
C VAL A 146 1.30 14.45 -10.97
N THR A 147 1.50 13.14 -10.95
CA THR A 147 2.12 12.43 -9.82
C THR A 147 3.22 11.53 -10.34
N TYR A 148 4.45 11.73 -9.87
CA TYR A 148 5.65 11.08 -10.38
C TYR A 148 5.76 11.12 -11.92
N GLY A 149 5.37 12.25 -12.52
CA GLY A 149 5.37 12.45 -13.97
C GLY A 149 4.29 11.69 -14.74
N ASN A 150 3.31 11.08 -14.06
CA ASN A 150 2.12 10.52 -14.68
C ASN A 150 1.03 11.59 -14.73
N ASN A 151 0.42 11.81 -15.91
CA ASN A 151 -0.63 12.80 -16.12
C ASN A 151 -2.06 12.24 -15.96
N ALA A 152 -2.20 10.94 -15.69
CA ALA A 152 -3.47 10.29 -15.41
C ALA A 152 -3.68 10.19 -13.89
N PRO A 153 -4.93 10.04 -13.40
CA PRO A 153 -5.17 9.76 -11.99
C PRO A 153 -4.35 8.56 -11.52
N THR A 154 -3.64 8.72 -10.40
CA THR A 154 -2.74 7.70 -9.88
C THR A 154 -3.20 7.17 -8.54
N VAL A 155 -3.14 5.85 -8.36
CA VAL A 155 -3.21 5.20 -7.05
C VAL A 155 -1.81 5.11 -6.47
N CYS A 156 -1.66 5.54 -5.21
CA CYS A 156 -0.39 5.58 -4.49
C CYS A 156 -0.47 4.77 -3.21
N VAL A 157 0.57 4.02 -2.89
CA VAL A 157 0.74 3.31 -1.62
C VAL A 157 1.99 3.86 -0.92
N SER A 158 1.88 4.15 0.37
CA SER A 158 2.99 4.66 1.19
C SER A 158 3.44 3.65 2.24
N GLY A 159 4.56 3.94 2.91
CA GLY A 159 5.03 3.15 4.06
C GLY A 159 5.57 1.77 3.67
N ILE A 160 5.96 1.57 2.41
CA ILE A 160 6.39 0.25 1.93
C ILE A 160 7.88 0.04 2.25
N PRO A 161 8.25 -1.04 2.96
CA PRO A 161 9.66 -1.40 3.18
C PRO A 161 10.38 -1.73 1.87
N PRO A 162 11.71 -1.51 1.76
CA PRO A 162 12.46 -1.69 0.51
C PRO A 162 12.26 -3.06 -0.15
N LYS A 163 12.32 -4.16 0.62
CA LYS A 163 12.13 -5.52 0.10
C LYS A 163 10.74 -5.76 -0.49
N ILE A 164 9.71 -5.19 0.13
CA ILE A 164 8.33 -5.28 -0.40
C ILE A 164 8.20 -4.38 -1.62
N ALA A 165 8.78 -3.18 -1.61
CA ALA A 165 8.74 -2.26 -2.74
C ALA A 165 9.35 -2.88 -4.01
N LEU A 166 10.52 -3.52 -3.88
CA LEU A 166 11.14 -4.26 -4.98
C LEU A 166 10.24 -5.38 -5.51
N GLY A 167 9.65 -6.17 -4.60
CA GLY A 167 8.77 -7.26 -5.00
C GLY A 167 7.50 -6.78 -5.72
N VAL A 168 6.94 -5.65 -5.28
CA VAL A 168 5.79 -5.00 -5.94
C VAL A 168 6.19 -4.52 -7.33
N ASP A 169 7.34 -3.88 -7.47
CA ASP A 169 7.87 -3.40 -8.76
C ASP A 169 8.08 -4.54 -9.76
N ILE A 170 8.75 -5.62 -9.34
CA ILE A 170 8.94 -6.81 -10.16
C ILE A 170 7.61 -7.46 -10.56
N THR A 171 6.61 -7.41 -9.68
CA THR A 171 5.28 -7.99 -9.97
C THR A 171 4.47 -7.14 -10.94
N VAL A 172 4.63 -5.81 -10.91
CA VAL A 172 3.86 -4.87 -11.75
C VAL A 172 4.54 -4.62 -13.09
N ASP A 173 5.82 -4.27 -13.09
CA ASP A 173 6.57 -3.85 -14.29
C ASP A 173 7.51 -4.94 -14.83
N GLY A 174 7.65 -6.07 -14.12
CA GLY A 174 8.52 -7.18 -14.52
C GLY A 174 9.95 -7.02 -14.02
N PRO A 175 10.88 -7.91 -14.44
CA PRO A 175 12.26 -7.87 -13.98
C PRO A 175 12.94 -6.56 -14.41
N LEU A 176 13.24 -5.71 -13.43
CA LEU A 176 13.93 -4.45 -13.64
C LEU A 176 15.37 -4.71 -14.15
N PRO A 177 15.95 -3.80 -14.96
CA PRO A 177 17.40 -3.69 -15.05
C PRO A 177 17.96 -3.57 -13.64
N ALA A 178 19.12 -4.17 -13.35
CA ALA A 178 19.71 -4.27 -12.01
C ALA A 178 19.98 -2.91 -11.29
N THR A 179 19.54 -1.77 -11.83
CA THR A 179 19.93 -0.41 -11.45
C THR A 179 18.80 0.52 -10.98
N GLY A 180 17.58 0.07 -10.67
CA GLY A 180 16.72 0.93 -9.82
C GLY A 180 15.25 0.57 -9.70
N ILE A 181 14.73 0.77 -8.48
CA ILE A 181 13.30 0.82 -8.17
C ILE A 181 12.81 2.25 -8.48
N GLY A 182 11.67 2.37 -9.16
CA GLY A 182 11.14 3.68 -9.56
C GLY A 182 11.92 4.34 -10.70
N ASN A 183 12.55 3.54 -11.56
CA ASN A 183 12.98 4.06 -12.85
C ASN A 183 11.74 4.57 -13.63
N ASN A 184 11.89 5.53 -14.53
CA ASN A 184 10.78 5.97 -15.40
C ASN A 184 10.43 4.91 -16.48
N VAL A 185 10.86 3.66 -16.30
CA VAL A 185 10.77 2.57 -17.26
C VAL A 185 9.73 1.57 -16.74
N GLY A 186 8.47 1.99 -16.79
CA GLY A 186 7.38 1.20 -16.23
C GLY A 186 6.14 2.02 -15.93
N VAL A 187 5.11 1.32 -15.49
CA VAL A 187 3.82 1.89 -15.08
C VAL A 187 3.87 2.28 -13.60
N LEU A 188 4.63 1.55 -12.78
CA LEU A 188 4.85 1.83 -11.38
C LEU A 188 6.06 2.76 -11.20
N ARG A 189 5.89 3.81 -10.41
CA ARG A 189 6.94 4.79 -10.09
C ARG A 189 7.03 4.99 -8.60
N GLY A 190 8.23 5.15 -8.08
CA GLY A 190 8.46 5.17 -6.64
C GLY A 190 9.55 6.12 -6.21
N ALA A 191 9.38 6.70 -5.02
CA ALA A 191 10.43 7.45 -4.33
C ALA A 191 10.55 6.95 -2.88
N ALA A 192 11.75 7.07 -2.33
CA ALA A 192 12.07 6.66 -0.96
C ALA A 192 12.50 7.86 -0.11
N ASN A 193 12.08 7.88 1.15
CA ASN A 193 12.56 8.84 2.15
C ASN A 193 12.38 8.25 3.57
N ALA A 194 12.94 8.90 4.59
CA ALA A 194 12.71 8.55 6.00
C ALA A 194 11.27 8.89 6.46
N ALA A 195 10.55 9.76 5.75
CA ALA A 195 9.17 10.11 6.07
C ALA A 195 8.19 8.97 5.70
N ALA A 196 7.26 8.66 6.60
CA ALA A 196 6.16 7.72 6.37
C ALA A 196 4.86 8.28 7.00
N PRO A 197 3.83 8.65 6.19
CA PRO A 197 3.80 8.56 4.73
C PRO A 197 4.68 9.63 4.06
N LEU A 198 5.44 9.22 3.03
CA LEU A 198 6.09 10.16 2.12
C LEU A 198 5.06 10.64 1.10
N ALA A 199 4.74 11.93 1.10
CA ALA A 199 3.89 12.50 0.06
C ALA A 199 4.59 12.44 -1.31
N PRO A 200 3.88 12.06 -2.39
CA PRO A 200 4.48 12.02 -3.70
C PRO A 200 4.77 13.45 -4.22
N ALA A 201 5.55 13.53 -5.28
CA ALA A 201 5.90 14.78 -5.96
C ALA A 201 5.39 14.76 -7.41
N ALA A 202 5.23 15.93 -8.02
CA ALA A 202 4.80 16.00 -9.42
C ALA A 202 5.88 15.52 -10.39
N ALA A 203 7.15 15.85 -10.10
CA ALA A 203 8.28 15.41 -10.90
C ALA A 203 8.45 13.89 -10.81
N ALA A 204 8.79 13.29 -11.94
CA ALA A 204 9.14 11.87 -11.99
C ALA A 204 10.39 11.62 -11.11
N PRO A 205 10.36 10.62 -10.22
CA PRO A 205 11.49 10.34 -9.35
C PRO A 205 12.70 9.91 -10.18
N GLY A 206 13.89 10.31 -9.73
CA GLY A 206 15.13 9.79 -10.29
C GLY A 206 15.29 8.31 -9.94
N ALA A 207 15.98 7.55 -10.79
CA ALA A 207 16.31 6.16 -10.48
C ALA A 207 17.08 6.09 -9.15
N ALA A 208 16.56 5.32 -8.20
CA ALA A 208 17.18 5.09 -6.91
C ALA A 208 17.65 3.63 -6.83
N ALA A 209 18.92 3.43 -6.46
CA ALA A 209 19.47 2.10 -6.26
C ALA A 209 18.77 1.41 -5.08
N TYR A 210 18.49 0.13 -5.24
CA TYR A 210 17.94 -0.68 -4.16
C TYR A 210 18.93 -0.75 -2.98
N ASN A 211 18.44 -0.46 -1.78
CA ASN A 211 19.23 -0.55 -0.56
C ASN A 211 18.39 -1.11 0.59
N GLU A 212 18.66 -2.36 0.97
CA GLU A 212 17.99 -3.06 2.09
C GLU A 212 18.37 -2.51 3.47
N THR A 213 19.53 -1.84 3.57
CA THR A 213 20.05 -1.32 4.84
C THR A 213 19.57 0.09 5.15
N ALA A 214 18.94 0.75 4.17
CA ALA A 214 18.37 2.08 4.36
C ALA A 214 17.08 2.00 5.18
N ALA A 215 17.00 2.76 6.28
CA ALA A 215 15.79 2.95 7.08
C ALA A 215 14.76 3.88 6.39
N THR A 216 14.55 3.68 5.09
CA THR A 216 13.66 4.50 4.25
C THR A 216 12.41 3.72 3.89
N PHE A 217 11.29 4.42 3.87
CA PHE A 217 10.02 3.92 3.37
C PHE A 217 9.80 4.41 1.95
N TRP A 218 9.17 3.55 1.15
CA TRP A 218 8.82 3.84 -0.23
C TRP A 218 7.37 4.28 -0.33
N THR A 219 7.16 5.27 -1.19
CA THR A 219 5.84 5.59 -1.75
C THR A 219 5.86 5.22 -3.22
N LEU A 220 4.99 4.31 -3.61
CA LEU A 220 4.84 3.80 -4.98
C LEU A 220 3.51 4.28 -5.55
N CYS A 221 3.51 4.79 -6.78
CA CYS A 221 2.31 5.24 -7.48
C CYS A 221 2.26 4.66 -8.88
N ARG A 222 1.06 4.33 -9.35
CA ARG A 222 0.83 3.96 -10.75
C ARG A 222 -0.45 4.63 -11.27
N PRO A 223 -0.56 4.91 -12.59
CA PRO A 223 -1.81 5.37 -13.18
C PRO A 223 -2.91 4.31 -13.06
N ILE A 224 -4.15 4.80 -13.00
CA ILE A 224 -5.39 4.02 -13.02
C ILE A 224 -5.90 3.83 -14.45
#